data_AF-A0A317KV58-F1
#
_entry.id   AF-A0A317KV58-F1
#
_cell.length_a   1.000
_cell.length_b   1.000
_cell.length_c   1.000
_cell.angle_alpha   90.00
_cell.angle_beta   90.00
_cell.angle_gamma   90.00
#
_symmetry.space_group_name_H-M   'P 1'
#
loop_
_entity.id
_entity.type
_entity.pdbx_description
1 polymer ?
#
loop_
_entity_poly.entity_id
_entity_poly.type
_entity_poly.pdbx_seq_one_letter_code
_entity_poly.pdbx_strand_id
1 'polypeptide(L)'
;MALVNRLSLLVVLTLASLKSNLTAMVENRKVQFDGWFIVLLAVLLTLAFTIFAGLTIWCLVYQGGSFSGNWSWHKWGVSVKAECV
;
A
#
# COMPACT_ATOMS: atom_id res chain seq x y z
N MET A 1 -30.37 12.73 30.78
CA MET A 1 -28.88 12.75 30.86
C MET A 1 -28.26 11.43 31.33
N ALA A 2 -28.86 10.66 32.25
CA ALA A 2 -28.27 9.40 32.74
C ALA A 2 -28.14 8.27 31.68
N LEU A 3 -29.00 8.24 30.65
CA LEU A 3 -28.96 7.23 29.58
C LEU A 3 -27.74 7.40 28.66
N VAL A 4 -27.38 8.64 28.34
CA VAL A 4 -26.26 8.98 27.45
C VAL A 4 -24.91 8.60 28.08
N ASN A 5 -24.78 8.75 29.40
CA ASN A 5 -23.55 8.40 30.14
C ASN A 5 -23.33 6.87 30.22
N ARG A 6 -24.41 6.09 30.35
CA ARG A 6 -24.32 4.60 30.32
C ARG A 6 -23.94 4.10 28.92
N LEU A 7 -24.47 4.73 27.87
CA LEU A 7 -24.10 4.44 26.48
C LEU A 7 -22.64 4.78 26.20
N SER A 8 -22.16 5.93 26.70
CA SER A 8 -20.75 6.33 26.57
C SER A 8 -19.80 5.35 27.26
N LEU A 9 -20.13 4.90 28.48
CA LEU A 9 -19.35 3.90 29.20
C LEU A 9 -19.27 2.56 28.46
N LEU A 10 -20.39 2.11 27.88
CA LEU A 10 -20.41 0.88 27.06
C LEU A 10 -19.53 1.00 25.82
N VAL A 11 -19.56 2.13 25.12
CA VAL A 11 -18.73 2.38 23.93
C VAL A 11 -17.23 2.43 24.27
N VAL A 12 -16.86 3.03 25.39
CA VAL A 12 -15.45 3.07 25.83
C VAL A 12 -14.95 1.67 26.18
N LEU A 13 -15.76 0.84 26.83
CA LEU A 13 -15.41 -0.54 27.19
C LEU A 13 -15.23 -1.44 25.96
N THR A 14 -16.08 -1.29 24.94
CA THR A 14 -15.94 -2.06 23.69
C THR A 14 -14.74 -1.62 22.87
N LEU A 15 -14.44 -0.31 22.80
CA LEU A 15 -13.23 0.22 22.15
C LEU A 15 -11.95 -0.24 22.83
N ALA A 16 -11.92 -0.27 24.17
CA ALA A 16 -10.78 -0.79 24.92
C ALA A 16 -10.52 -2.27 24.63
N SER A 17 -11.59 -3.05 24.55
CA SER A 17 -11.54 -4.48 24.21
C SER A 17 -11.13 -4.72 22.75
N LEU A 18 -11.54 -3.83 21.83
CA LEU A 18 -11.12 -3.92 20.43
C LEU A 18 -9.62 -3.64 20.27
N LYS A 19 -9.10 -2.62 20.95
CA LYS A 19 -7.69 -2.21 20.86
C LYS A 19 -6.74 -3.31 21.32
N SER A 20 -7.06 -4.00 22.42
CA SER A 20 -6.22 -5.08 22.95
C SER A 20 -6.18 -6.29 22.01
N ASN A 21 -7.33 -6.69 21.45
CA ASN A 21 -7.42 -7.79 20.49
C ASN A 21 -6.67 -7.49 19.18
N LEU A 22 -6.76 -6.25 18.67
CA LEU A 22 -6.01 -5.83 17.48
C LEU A 22 -4.50 -5.86 17.73
N THR A 23 -4.05 -5.39 18.89
CA THR A 23 -2.63 -5.40 19.25
C THR A 23 -2.11 -6.84 19.37
N ALA A 24 -2.91 -7.75 19.94
CA ALA A 24 -2.57 -9.17 20.03
C ALA A 24 -2.45 -9.84 18.65
N MET A 25 -3.32 -9.51 17.69
CA MET A 25 -3.22 -10.04 16.33
C MET A 25 -1.98 -9.53 15.58
N VAL A 26 -1.58 -8.28 15.82
CA VAL A 26 -0.37 -7.68 15.24
C VAL A 26 0.90 -8.25 15.86
N GLU A 27 0.91 -8.46 17.19
CA GLU A 27 2.03 -9.05 17.92
C GLU A 27 2.34 -10.47 17.43
N ASN A 28 1.30 -11.30 17.20
CA ASN A 28 1.44 -12.65 16.66
C ASN A 28 1.92 -12.69 15.20
N ARG A 29 1.85 -11.55 14.49
CA ARG A 29 2.34 -11.39 13.13
C ARG A 29 3.63 -10.59 13.06
N LYS A 30 4.43 -10.60 14.14
CA LYS A 30 5.87 -10.32 14.06
C LYS A 30 6.55 -11.47 13.32
N VAL A 31 6.37 -11.50 12.00
CA VAL A 31 7.28 -12.20 11.10
C VAL A 31 8.66 -11.59 11.38
N GLN A 32 9.62 -12.40 11.80
CA GLN A 32 11.00 -11.96 11.98
C GLN A 32 11.56 -11.60 10.60
N PHE A 33 11.28 -10.40 10.14
CA PHE A 33 11.98 -9.82 9.00
C PHE A 33 13.34 -9.41 9.51
N ASP A 34 14.40 -10.12 9.10
CA ASP A 34 15.75 -9.59 9.18
C ASP A 34 15.75 -8.16 8.62
N GLY A 35 16.34 -7.21 9.34
CA GLY A 35 16.28 -5.79 8.96
C GLY A 35 16.72 -5.52 7.51
N TRP A 36 17.52 -6.43 6.94
CA TRP A 36 17.96 -6.39 5.55
C TRP A 36 16.82 -6.57 4.53
N PHE A 37 15.76 -7.32 4.86
CA PHE A 37 14.60 -7.48 3.99
C PHE A 37 13.87 -6.14 3.79
N ILE A 38 13.74 -5.35 4.85
CA ILE A 38 13.15 -4.00 4.78
C ILE A 38 13.97 -3.09 3.86
N VAL A 39 15.30 -3.20 3.91
CA VAL A 39 16.18 -2.40 3.05
C VAL A 39 15.98 -2.77 1.59
N LEU A 40 15.98 -4.07 1.27
CA LEU A 40 15.76 -4.55 -0.10
C LEU A 40 14.38 -4.13 -0.63
N LEU A 41 13.35 -4.22 0.21
CA LEU A 41 12.00 -3.79 -0.13
C LEU A 41 11.94 -2.28 -0.39
N ALA A 42 12.57 -1.47 0.45
CA ALA A 42 12.64 -0.02 0.25
C ALA A 42 13.31 0.34 -1.08
N VAL A 43 14.43 -0.32 -1.40
CA VAL A 43 15.13 -0.13 -2.68
C VAL A 43 14.22 -0.50 -3.85
N LEU A 44 13.56 -1.65 -3.81
CA LEU A 44 12.65 -2.09 -4.88
C LEU A 44 11.47 -1.13 -5.07
N LEU A 45 10.93 -0.59 -3.97
CA LEU A 45 9.84 0.40 -4.01
C LEU A 45 10.31 1.70 -4.67
N THR A 46 11.48 2.21 -4.26
CA THR A 46 12.03 3.45 -4.86
C THR A 46 12.33 3.27 -6.34
N LEU A 47 12.88 2.12 -6.75
CA LEU A 47 13.16 1.82 -8.15
C LEU A 47 11.86 1.78 -8.97
N ALA A 48 10.83 1.09 -8.50
CA ALA A 48 9.52 1.06 -9.15
C ALA A 48 8.92 2.47 -9.29
N PHE A 49 9.01 3.28 -8.22
CA PHE A 49 8.47 4.63 -8.20
C PHE A 49 9.20 5.56 -9.17
N THR A 50 10.53 5.49 -9.25
CA THR A 50 11.32 6.30 -10.19
C THR A 50 10.98 5.98 -11.64
N ILE A 51 10.80 4.70 -11.99
CA ILE A 51 10.42 4.28 -13.34
C ILE A 51 9.02 4.81 -13.67
N PHE A 52 8.06 4.69 -12.75
CA PHE A 52 6.70 5.20 -12.92
C PHE A 52 6.68 6.74 -13.07
N ALA A 53 7.44 7.46 -12.25
CA ALA A 53 7.59 8.91 -12.35
C ALA A 53 8.22 9.33 -13.67
N GLY A 54 9.25 8.61 -14.15
CA GLY A 54 9.87 8.88 -15.45
C GLY A 54 8.89 8.74 -16.61
N LEU A 55 8.08 7.67 -16.61
CA LEU A 55 7.08 7.40 -17.65
C LEU A 55 5.94 8.42 -17.65
N THR A 56 5.48 8.82 -16.46
CA THR A 56 4.44 9.86 -16.33
C THR A 56 4.93 11.22 -16.82
N ILE A 57 6.15 11.64 -16.48
CA ILE A 57 6.75 12.89 -16.97
C ILE A 57 6.92 12.84 -18.50
N TRP A 58 7.38 11.71 -19.05
CA TRP A 58 7.53 11.55 -20.49
C TRP A 58 6.21 11.71 -21.24
N CYS A 59 5.14 11.07 -20.74
CA CYS A 59 3.81 11.19 -21.33
C CYS A 59 3.26 12.62 -21.26
N LEU A 60 3.46 13.33 -20.12
CA LEU A 60 3.03 14.71 -19.93
C LEU A 60 3.73 15.68 -20.91
N VAL A 61 5.04 15.50 -21.13
CA VAL A 61 5.84 16.42 -21.97
C VAL A 61 5.64 16.16 -23.46
N TYR A 62 5.60 14.89 -23.88
CA TYR A 62 5.67 14.55 -25.31
C TYR A 62 4.33 14.16 -25.95
N GLN A 63 3.37 13.62 -25.20
CA GLN A 63 2.07 13.19 -25.74
C GLN A 63 0.87 13.90 -25.11
N GLY A 64 1.09 14.76 -24.11
CA GLY A 64 0.02 15.50 -23.44
C GLY A 64 -0.99 14.62 -22.69
N GLY A 65 -0.61 13.37 -22.39
CA GLY A 65 -1.48 12.35 -21.80
C GLY A 65 -0.95 11.81 -20.47
N SER A 66 -1.75 10.98 -19.81
CA SER A 66 -1.42 10.21 -18.61
C SER A 66 -0.90 8.82 -18.98
N PHE A 67 -0.03 8.27 -18.14
CA PHE A 67 0.50 6.92 -18.34
C PHE A 67 -0.57 5.85 -18.09
N SER A 68 -0.95 5.10 -19.12
CA SER A 68 -1.76 3.89 -19.05
C SER A 68 -0.90 2.68 -19.41
N GLY A 69 -0.26 2.10 -18.41
CA GLY A 69 0.56 0.89 -18.60
C GLY A 69 -0.32 -0.32 -18.93
N ASN A 70 -0.06 -0.99 -20.06
CA ASN A 70 -0.67 -2.27 -20.39
C ASN A 70 0.36 -3.40 -20.21
N TRP A 71 0.05 -4.36 -19.33
CA TRP A 71 0.96 -5.45 -18.99
C TRP A 71 0.41 -6.78 -19.50
N SER A 72 1.04 -7.34 -20.53
CA SER A 72 0.63 -8.62 -21.12
C SER A 72 1.67 -9.70 -20.86
N TRP A 73 1.22 -10.77 -20.18
CA TRP A 73 2.02 -11.94 -19.88
C TRP A 73 1.79 -13.00 -20.96
N HIS A 74 2.81 -13.26 -21.78
CA HIS A 74 2.80 -14.34 -22.76
C HIS A 74 3.79 -15.43 -22.36
N LYS A 75 3.53 -16.68 -22.81
CA LYS A 75 4.38 -17.84 -22.47
C LYS A 75 5.85 -17.73 -22.92
N TRP A 76 6.17 -16.74 -23.76
CA TRP A 76 7.49 -16.54 -24.39
C TRP A 76 8.12 -15.18 -24.05
N GLY A 77 7.48 -14.38 -23.19
CA GLY A 77 8.02 -13.08 -22.81
C GLY A 77 7.00 -12.17 -22.13
N VAL A 78 7.52 -11.14 -21.48
CA VAL A 78 6.72 -10.07 -20.87
C VAL A 78 6.71 -8.90 -21.84
N SER A 79 5.52 -8.53 -22.32
CA SER A 79 5.36 -7.31 -23.14
C SER A 79 4.79 -6.22 -22.24
N VAL A 80 5.60 -5.17 -22.04
CA VAL A 80 5.20 -3.96 -21.31
C VAL A 80 4.99 -2.86 -22.33
N LYS A 81 3.76 -2.39 -22.46
CA LYS A 81 3.45 -1.23 -23.30
C LYS A 81 3.22 -0.02 -22.40
N ALA A 82 4.09 0.97 -22.56
CA ALA A 82 3.92 2.29 -21.99
C ALA A 82 3.05 3.11 -22.96
N GLU A 83 1.73 3.05 -22.80
CA GLU A 83 0.82 3.88 -23.58
C GLU A 83 0.55 5.18 -22.82
N CYS A 84 0.54 6.31 -23.53
CA CYS A 84 0.13 7.60 -22.98
C CYS A 84 -1.26 7.89 -23.55
N VAL A 85 -2.24 8.16 -22.68
CA VAL A 85 -3.64 8.43 -23.04
C VAL A 85 -4.10 9.80 -22.59
#